data_AF-A0A5E4G2K2-F1
#
_entry.id   AF-A0A5E4G2K2-F1
#
_cell.length_a   1.000
_cell.length_b   1.000
_cell.length_c   1.000
_cell.angle_alpha   90.00
_cell.angle_beta   90.00
_cell.angle_gamma   90.00
#
_symmetry.space_group_name_H-M   'P 1'
#
loop_
_entity.id
_entity.type
_entity.pdbx_description
1 polymer ?
#
loop_
_entity_poly.entity_id
_entity_poly.type
_entity_poly.pdbx_seq_one_letter_code
_entity_poly.pdbx_strand_id
1 'polypeptide(L)'
;MCSMVGFIDPATVSANSGTIAERSRLVAARLQKTDGEQIFMMPYNPGRHWILLIVRAKRETVYFLDPLPGHRVVDEEAKNIVNSAIKIYNTHIARAGRTPKQPSNVECGYYVMRFMRDIINDPSLGFENK
;
A
#
# COMPACT_ATOMS: atom_id res chain seq x y z
N MET A 1 -13.26 12.81 -9.32
CA MET A 1 -13.92 11.90 -8.36
C MET A 1 -13.36 10.51 -8.62
N CYS A 2 -12.57 9.91 -7.72
CA CYS A 2 -12.14 8.52 -7.89
C CYS A 2 -13.36 7.60 -7.69
N SER A 3 -13.49 6.56 -8.51
CA SER A 3 -14.57 5.57 -8.33
C SER A 3 -14.43 4.89 -6.97
N MET A 4 -15.55 4.58 -6.30
CA MET A 4 -15.54 3.87 -5.02
C MET A 4 -14.87 2.48 -5.10
N VAL A 5 -14.83 1.89 -6.30
CA VAL A 5 -14.31 0.56 -6.59
C VAL A 5 -13.21 0.64 -7.65
N GLY A 6 -12.08 -0.01 -7.40
CA GLY A 6 -10.95 -0.17 -8.31
C GLY A 6 -10.71 -1.63 -8.62
N PHE A 7 -10.05 -1.91 -9.74
CA PHE A 7 -9.73 -3.27 -10.19
C PHE A 7 -8.23 -3.48 -10.29
N ILE A 8 -7.81 -4.71 -10.00
CA ILE A 8 -6.46 -5.23 -10.21
C ILE A 8 -6.55 -6.33 -11.26
N ASP A 9 -5.68 -6.28 -12.26
CA ASP A 9 -5.67 -7.23 -13.38
C ASP A 9 -5.20 -8.62 -12.91
N PRO A 10 -6.02 -9.68 -13.03
CA PRO A 10 -5.63 -11.02 -12.63
C PRO A 10 -4.39 -11.56 -13.33
N ALA A 11 -4.09 -11.12 -14.56
CA ALA A 11 -2.89 -11.53 -15.29
C ALA A 11 -1.60 -11.06 -14.59
N THR A 12 -1.69 -10.06 -13.71
CA THR A 12 -0.57 -9.48 -12.98
C THR A 12 -0.38 -10.05 -11.58
N VAL A 13 -1.32 -10.83 -11.07
CA VAL A 13 -1.32 -11.28 -9.66
C VAL A 13 -1.56 -12.77 -9.46
N SER A 14 -2.09 -13.47 -10.46
CA SER A 14 -2.38 -14.91 -10.37
C SER A 14 -1.12 -15.78 -10.30
N ALA A 15 -1.29 -17.07 -10.08
CA ALA A 15 -0.18 -18.03 -10.15
C ALA A 15 0.51 -17.97 -11.52
N ASN A 16 1.83 -18.16 -11.51
CA ASN A 16 2.72 -18.04 -12.68
C ASN A 16 2.96 -16.61 -13.20
N SER A 17 2.36 -15.58 -12.59
CA SER A 17 2.60 -14.18 -12.95
C SER A 17 3.84 -13.60 -12.24
N GLY A 18 5.04 -14.10 -12.57
CA GLY A 18 6.29 -13.59 -11.99
C GLY A 18 6.44 -13.86 -10.48
N THR A 19 7.42 -13.23 -9.86
CA THR A 19 7.75 -13.43 -8.43
C THR A 19 6.72 -12.78 -7.51
N ILE A 20 6.64 -13.23 -6.25
CA ILE A 20 5.79 -12.60 -5.23
C ILE A 20 6.12 -11.11 -5.08
N ALA A 21 7.41 -10.75 -5.14
CA ALA A 21 7.87 -9.37 -5.00
C ALA A 21 7.39 -8.47 -6.15
N GLU A 22 7.48 -8.93 -7.39
CA GLU A 22 7.00 -8.19 -8.56
C GLU A 22 5.49 -7.95 -8.49
N ARG A 23 4.72 -9.00 -8.19
CA ARG A 23 3.26 -8.92 -8.03
C ARG A 23 2.87 -7.96 -6.91
N SER A 24 3.55 -8.04 -5.77
CA SER A 24 3.31 -7.14 -4.62
C SER A 24 3.54 -5.68 -4.98
N ARG A 25 4.57 -5.37 -5.79
CA ARG A 25 4.82 -4.01 -6.27
C ARG A 25 3.75 -3.52 -7.23
N LEU A 26 3.25 -4.38 -8.12
CA LEU A 26 2.17 -4.04 -9.06
C LEU A 26 0.87 -3.73 -8.30
N VAL A 27 0.52 -4.55 -7.31
CA VAL A 27 -0.62 -4.30 -6.41
C VAL A 27 -0.41 -2.98 -5.67
N ALA A 28 0.75 -2.77 -5.03
CA ALA A 28 1.01 -1.54 -4.27
C ALA A 28 0.94 -0.28 -5.16
N ALA A 29 1.53 -0.32 -6.35
CA ALA A 29 1.45 0.77 -7.32
C ALA A 29 0.01 1.07 -7.73
N ARG A 30 -0.86 0.06 -7.79
CA ARG A 30 -2.28 0.26 -8.08
C ARG A 30 -3.02 0.89 -6.91
N LEU A 31 -2.75 0.45 -5.67
CA LEU A 31 -3.33 1.01 -4.44
C LEU A 31 -2.95 2.49 -4.24
N GLN A 32 -1.71 2.86 -4.57
CA GLN A 32 -1.16 4.21 -4.43
C GLN A 32 -1.77 5.25 -5.38
N LYS A 33 -2.52 4.83 -6.42
CA LYS A 33 -3.18 5.76 -7.37
C LYS A 33 -4.48 6.37 -6.84
N THR A 34 -4.77 6.19 -5.55
CA THR A 34 -6.05 6.57 -4.93
C THR A 34 -5.81 7.25 -3.60
N ASP A 35 -6.85 7.89 -3.04
CA ASP A 35 -6.83 8.51 -1.71
C ASP A 35 -6.81 7.50 -0.54
N GLY A 36 -6.83 6.19 -0.85
CA GLY A 36 -6.80 5.11 0.13
C GLY A 36 -8.16 4.68 0.67
N GLU A 37 -9.25 5.38 0.37
CA GLU A 37 -10.61 5.01 0.79
C GLU A 37 -11.29 4.04 -0.18
N GLN A 38 -10.77 3.97 -1.42
CA GLN A 38 -11.24 3.08 -2.47
C GLN A 38 -11.07 1.60 -2.11
N ILE A 39 -12.04 0.78 -2.52
CA ILE A 39 -11.99 -0.68 -2.40
C ILE A 39 -11.42 -1.27 -3.68
N PHE A 40 -10.49 -2.22 -3.59
CA PHE A 40 -9.96 -2.90 -4.76
C PHE A 40 -10.46 -4.34 -4.88
N MET A 41 -11.03 -4.66 -6.03
CA MET A 41 -11.36 -6.02 -6.44
C MET A 41 -10.19 -6.63 -7.17
N MET A 42 -9.71 -7.77 -6.68
CA MET A 42 -8.57 -8.50 -7.22
C MET A 42 -8.94 -9.97 -7.43
N PRO A 43 -9.41 -10.33 -8.64
CA PRO A 43 -9.57 -11.73 -9.00
C PRO A 43 -8.21 -12.42 -8.96
N TYR A 44 -8.14 -13.61 -8.38
CA TYR A 44 -6.92 -14.38 -8.22
C TYR A 44 -7.16 -15.84 -8.56
N ASN A 45 -6.27 -16.40 -9.37
CA ASN A 45 -6.28 -17.82 -9.71
C ASN A 45 -4.97 -18.49 -9.29
N PRO A 46 -4.95 -19.33 -8.24
CA PRO A 46 -3.77 -20.13 -7.88
C PRO A 46 -3.47 -21.26 -8.88
N GLY A 47 -4.29 -21.47 -9.92
CA GLY A 47 -3.99 -22.32 -11.06
C GLY A 47 -5.23 -22.90 -11.75
N ARG A 48 -6.19 -23.43 -10.98
CA ARG A 48 -7.40 -24.10 -11.50
C ARG A 48 -8.72 -23.57 -10.95
N HIS A 49 -8.65 -22.56 -10.08
CA HIS A 49 -9.81 -22.09 -9.32
C HIS A 49 -9.77 -20.58 -9.19
N TRP A 50 -10.91 -19.90 -9.30
CA TRP A 50 -10.96 -18.44 -9.16
C TRP A 50 -11.54 -18.06 -7.81
N ILE A 51 -10.84 -17.17 -7.12
CA ILE A 51 -11.30 -16.50 -5.90
C ILE A 51 -11.25 -14.98 -6.09
N LEU A 52 -12.02 -14.25 -5.29
CA LEU A 52 -12.00 -12.79 -5.27
C LEU A 52 -11.38 -12.29 -3.97
N LEU A 53 -10.34 -11.46 -4.08
CA LEU A 53 -9.81 -10.69 -2.96
C LEU A 53 -10.37 -9.28 -3.01
N ILE A 54 -10.79 -8.77 -1.85
CA ILE A 54 -11.21 -7.38 -1.66
C ILE A 54 -10.20 -6.71 -0.74
N VAL A 55 -9.43 -5.76 -1.28
CA VAL A 55 -8.34 -5.09 -0.57
C VAL A 55 -8.75 -3.68 -0.17
N ARG A 56 -8.68 -3.39 1.13
CA ARG A 56 -8.83 -2.04 1.69
C ARG A 56 -7.52 -1.60 2.33
N ALA A 57 -6.67 -0.96 1.55
CA ALA A 57 -5.28 -0.67 1.93
C ALA A 57 -5.15 0.15 3.21
N LYS A 58 -5.87 1.28 3.32
CA LYS A 58 -5.82 2.16 4.51
C LYS A 58 -6.37 1.53 5.78
N ARG A 59 -7.28 0.56 5.65
CA ARG A 59 -7.83 -0.22 6.79
C ARG A 59 -7.05 -1.50 7.05
N GLU A 60 -6.00 -1.76 6.29
CA GLU A 60 -5.20 -2.99 6.35
C GLU A 60 -6.05 -4.27 6.36
N THR A 61 -7.19 -4.24 5.66
CA THR A 61 -8.18 -5.32 5.68
C THR A 61 -8.27 -5.96 4.31
N VAL A 62 -8.27 -7.30 4.28
CA VAL A 62 -8.43 -8.11 3.09
C VAL A 62 -9.55 -9.12 3.32
N TYR A 63 -10.55 -9.14 2.43
CA TYR A 63 -11.58 -10.17 2.42
C TYR A 63 -11.32 -11.17 1.30
N PHE A 64 -11.62 -12.43 1.55
CA PHE A 64 -11.44 -13.52 0.59
C PHE A 64 -12.78 -14.19 0.35
N LEU A 65 -13.21 -14.22 -0.90
CA LEU A 65 -14.48 -14.80 -1.32
C LEU A 65 -14.15 -16.00 -2.22
N ASP A 66 -14.37 -17.19 -1.69
CA ASP A 66 -14.23 -18.46 -2.40
C ASP A 66 -15.63 -19.04 -2.68
N PRO A 67 -16.03 -19.25 -3.94
CA PRO A 67 -17.34 -19.79 -4.27
C PRO A 67 -17.47 -21.31 -4.07
N LEU A 68 -16.38 -22.03 -3.74
CA LEU A 68 -16.45 -23.47 -3.49
C LEU A 68 -17.00 -23.80 -2.10
N PRO A 69 -17.74 -24.92 -1.97
CA PRO A 69 -18.22 -25.37 -0.68
C PRO A 69 -17.06 -25.87 0.19
N GLY A 70 -17.15 -25.58 1.49
CA GLY A 70 -16.14 -25.92 2.50
C GLY A 70 -15.18 -24.76 2.76
N HIS A 71 -14.88 -24.49 4.02
CA HIS A 71 -13.93 -23.45 4.44
C HIS A 71 -12.51 -23.77 3.95
N ARG A 72 -12.21 -23.43 2.69
CA ARG A 72 -10.87 -23.58 2.14
C ARG A 72 -9.98 -22.48 2.67
N VAL A 73 -8.79 -22.88 3.11
CA VAL A 73 -7.73 -21.96 3.52
C VAL A 73 -7.27 -21.23 2.25
N VAL A 74 -7.36 -19.91 2.27
CA VAL A 74 -6.76 -19.05 1.26
C VAL A 74 -5.27 -19.38 1.16
N ASP A 75 -4.77 -19.52 -0.07
CA ASP A 75 -3.37 -19.77 -0.35
C ASP A 75 -2.46 -18.71 0.33
N GLU A 76 -1.39 -19.19 0.97
CA GLU A 76 -0.36 -18.37 1.59
C GLU A 76 0.30 -17.43 0.59
N GLU A 77 0.40 -17.83 -0.69
CA GLU A 77 0.94 -16.95 -1.73
C GLU A 77 0.09 -15.69 -1.92
N ALA A 78 -1.24 -15.84 -2.00
CA ALA A 78 -2.16 -14.72 -2.13
C ALA A 78 -2.07 -13.78 -0.91
N LYS A 79 -1.97 -14.34 0.30
CA LYS A 79 -1.76 -13.55 1.52
C LYS A 79 -0.45 -12.78 1.48
N ASN A 80 0.63 -13.43 1.07
CA ASN A 80 1.97 -12.82 0.99
C ASN A 80 2.02 -11.66 0.00
N ILE A 81 1.35 -11.78 -1.15
CA ILE A 81 1.27 -10.70 -2.16
C ILE A 81 0.57 -9.49 -1.57
N VAL A 82 -0.61 -9.66 -0.97
CA VAL A 82 -1.41 -8.52 -0.47
C VAL A 82 -0.78 -7.90 0.78
N ASN A 83 -0.26 -8.70 1.72
CA ASN A 83 0.42 -8.19 2.91
C ASN A 83 1.67 -7.39 2.54
N SER A 84 2.46 -7.89 1.59
CA SER A 84 3.64 -7.17 1.09
C SER A 84 3.23 -5.89 0.36
N ALA A 85 2.16 -5.92 -0.42
CA ALA A 85 1.65 -4.74 -1.11
C ALA A 85 1.14 -3.66 -0.15
N ILE A 86 0.43 -4.04 0.92
CA ILE A 86 -0.02 -3.12 1.98
C ILE A 86 1.19 -2.52 2.70
N LYS A 87 2.21 -3.32 3.03
CA LYS A 87 3.46 -2.82 3.62
C LYS A 87 4.13 -1.77 2.72
N ILE A 88 4.24 -2.03 1.42
CA ILE A 88 4.79 -1.07 0.43
C ILE A 88 3.91 0.19 0.34
N TYR A 89 2.59 0.02 0.29
CA TYR A 89 1.63 1.13 0.29
C TYR A 89 1.79 2.01 1.53
N ASN A 90 1.89 1.42 2.73
CA ASN A 90 2.05 2.13 3.98
C ASN A 90 3.39 2.87 4.06
N THR A 91 4.48 2.31 3.52
CA THR A 91 5.75 3.06 3.39
C THR A 91 5.64 4.27 2.46
N HIS A 92 4.68 4.27 1.53
CA HIS A 92 4.40 5.41 0.66
C HIS A 92 3.43 6.43 1.29
N ILE A 93 2.48 5.99 2.13
CA ILE A 93 1.60 6.89 2.90
C ILE A 93 2.39 7.57 4.04
N ALA A 94 3.29 6.84 4.68
CA ALA A 94 4.30 7.39 5.58
C ALA A 94 5.40 8.08 4.76
N ARG A 95 5.05 9.11 3.98
CA ARG A 95 6.06 10.00 3.42
C ARG A 95 6.75 10.72 4.57
N ALA A 96 7.94 10.22 4.93
CA ALA A 96 8.97 11.02 5.55
C ALA A 96 9.17 12.26 4.65
N GLY A 97 8.77 13.42 5.14
CA GLY A 97 9.07 14.69 4.48
C GLY A 97 10.57 14.73 4.14
N ARG A 98 10.93 15.36 3.01
CA ARG A 98 12.33 15.63 2.68
C ARG A 98 12.86 16.68 3.66
N THR A 99 13.20 16.21 4.84
CA THR A 99 13.66 17.03 5.94
C THR A 99 15.15 17.31 5.75
N PRO A 100 15.61 18.57 5.94
CA PRO A 100 17.03 18.91 5.93
C PRO A 100 17.85 17.92 6.75
N LYS A 101 18.86 17.33 6.13
CA LYS A 101 19.74 16.38 6.79
C LYS A 101 20.78 17.16 7.57
N GLN A 102 20.95 16.80 8.84
CA GLN A 102 22.08 17.29 9.63
C GLN A 102 23.40 16.89 8.97
N PRO A 103 24.43 17.76 9.00
CA PRO A 103 25.70 17.50 8.35
C PRO A 103 26.56 16.49 9.11
N SER A 104 26.34 16.31 10.43
CA SER A 104 27.06 15.36 11.28
C SER A 104 26.11 14.54 12.16
N ASN A 105 26.61 13.91 13.21
CA ASN A 105 25.85 13.07 14.13
C ASN A 105 25.46 13.75 15.46
N VAL A 106 25.78 15.04 15.67
CA VAL A 106 25.56 15.71 16.97
C VAL A 106 24.45 16.77 16.99
N GLU A 107 24.00 17.28 15.84
CA GLU A 107 23.06 18.41 15.80
C GLU A 107 21.58 18.01 15.79
N CYS A 108 21.26 16.74 16.09
CA CYS A 108 19.92 16.20 15.85
C CYS A 108 18.85 16.94 16.66
N GLY A 109 19.16 17.30 17.91
CA GLY A 109 18.28 18.12 18.75
C GLY A 109 18.05 19.53 18.20
N TYR A 110 19.08 20.17 17.62
CA TYR A 110 18.95 21.48 16.99
C TYR A 110 18.03 21.44 15.77
N TYR A 111 18.21 20.45 14.89
CA TYR A 111 17.37 20.30 13.70
C TYR A 111 15.90 20.04 14.06
N VAL A 112 15.63 19.21 15.08
CA VAL A 112 14.26 18.98 15.58
C VAL A 112 13.61 20.28 16.07
N MET A 113 14.29 21.07 16.90
CA MET A 113 13.78 22.37 17.38
C MET A 113 13.55 23.36 16.23
N ARG A 114 14.43 23.35 15.23
CA ARG A 114 14.27 24.19 14.04
C ARG A 114 13.04 23.79 13.23
N PHE A 115 12.77 22.50 13.02
CA PHE A 115 11.55 22.07 12.32
C PHE A 115 10.29 22.52 13.06
N MET A 116 10.25 22.38 14.38
CA MET A 116 9.12 22.84 15.20
C MET A 116 8.89 24.35 15.02
N ARG A 117 9.95 25.15 15.10
CA ARG A 117 9.87 26.62 14.89
C ARG A 117 9.39 26.96 13.48
N ASP A 118 9.96 26.33 12.46
CA ASP A 118 9.66 26.63 11.06
C ASP A 118 8.21 26.25 10.70
N ILE A 119 7.67 25.17 11.27
CA ILE A 119 6.25 24.78 11.13
C ILE A 119 5.31 25.79 11.81
N ILE A 120 5.61 26.21 13.04
CA ILE A 120 4.79 27.20 13.78
C ILE A 120 4.74 28.53 13.02
N ASN A 121 5.84 28.91 12.37
CA ASN A 121 5.97 30.16 11.64
C ASN A 121 5.52 30.11 10.17
N ASP A 122 5.12 28.93 9.65
CA ASP A 122 4.62 28.76 8.29
C ASP A 122 3.14 28.33 8.29
N PRO A 123 2.18 29.28 8.21
CA PRO A 123 0.76 28.98 8.17
C PRO A 123 0.32 28.19 6.93
N SER A 124 1.14 28.16 5.88
CA SER A 124 0.85 27.47 4.62
C SER A 124 1.23 25.99 4.64
N LEU A 125 1.91 25.53 5.69
CA LEU A 125 2.42 24.16 5.84
C LEU A 125 3.19 23.69 4.59
N GLY A 126 4.10 24.53 4.07
CA GLY A 126 4.80 24.29 2.80
C GLY A 126 5.64 23.00 2.75
N PHE A 127 5.88 22.36 3.89
CA PHE A 127 6.51 21.04 3.98
C PHE A 127 5.63 19.89 3.45
N GLU A 128 4.30 20.06 3.41
CA GLU A 128 3.37 19.06 2.85
C GLU A 128 3.51 18.92 1.32
N ASN A 129 4.05 19.94 0.66
CA ASN A 129 4.13 20.05 -0.80
C ASN A 129 5.51 19.69 -1.40
N LYS A 130 6.45 19.14 -0.60
CA LYS A 130 7.86 18.87 -0.99
C LYS A 130 8.26 17.39 -1.07
#